data_AF-A0A522Q809-F1
#
_entry.id   AF-A0A522Q809-F1
#
_cell.length_a   1.000
_cell.length_b   1.000
_cell.length_c   1.000
_cell.angle_alpha   90.00
_cell.angle_beta   90.00
_cell.angle_gamma   90.00
#
_symmetry.space_group_name_H-M   'P 1'
#
loop_
_entity.id
_entity.type
_entity.pdbx_description
1 polymer ?
#
loop_
_entity_poly.entity_id
_entity_poly.type
_entity_poly.pdbx_seq_one_letter_code
_entity_poly.pdbx_strand_id
1 'polypeptide(L)'
;MKNNSIDDGSQRVHLRVWDLLPWIVNGTASDSARRDVEAHVSDCEHCRAELTRQQRVHAAMNADADAQVALPVERGLERLLESVDAHEQQAARYTRAGGTGRSRWAWVACGLAAMVLLEAGGLVGLGTSHRNTSSYHTLSSPDAGLPQAEIRLVVDPSMTAGKLQALLVALHLQIVAGPNEDGVYSLGVIGPGHDIEKDTAALRAAPGVRFVEPADGSRNAQ
;
A
#
# COMPACT_ATOMS: atom_id res chain seq x y z
N MET A 1 -36.97 26.13 30.01
CA MET A 1 -36.44 25.87 28.66
C MET A 1 -35.58 27.05 28.15
N LYS A 2 -34.53 27.47 28.88
CA LYS A 2 -33.66 28.62 28.49
C LYS A 2 -32.15 28.32 28.54
N ASN A 3 -31.74 27.10 28.90
CA ASN A 3 -30.32 26.74 29.06
C ASN A 3 -29.65 26.19 27.79
N ASN A 4 -30.41 25.87 26.73
CA ASN A 4 -29.83 25.19 25.56
C ASN A 4 -29.03 26.11 24.65
N SER A 5 -29.36 27.41 24.60
CA SER A 5 -28.74 28.35 23.65
C SER A 5 -27.36 28.86 24.09
N ILE A 6 -27.05 28.82 25.39
CA ILE A 6 -25.73 29.24 25.91
C ILE A 6 -24.70 28.10 25.76
N ASP A 7 -25.13 26.86 25.97
CA ASP A 7 -24.29 25.67 25.83
C ASP A 7 -23.85 25.44 24.36
N ASP A 8 -24.77 25.60 23.41
CA ASP A 8 -24.50 25.50 21.97
C ASP A 8 -23.49 26.56 21.48
N GLY A 9 -23.56 27.77 22.03
CA GLY A 9 -22.56 28.82 21.76
C GLY A 9 -21.15 28.44 22.19
N SER A 10 -21.00 27.85 23.38
CA SER A 10 -19.71 27.36 23.89
C SER A 10 -19.19 26.20 23.06
N GLN A 11 -20.05 25.21 22.75
CA GLN A 11 -19.68 24.04 21.95
C GLN A 11 -19.16 24.44 20.55
N ARG A 12 -19.81 25.40 19.89
CA ARG A 12 -19.35 25.91 18.58
C ARG A 12 -17.99 26.60 18.65
N VAL A 13 -17.68 27.29 19.75
CA VAL A 13 -16.35 27.88 19.96
C VAL A 13 -15.29 26.79 20.18
N HIS A 14 -15.59 25.73 20.95
CA HIS A 14 -14.67 24.60 21.11
C HIS A 14 -14.38 23.91 19.78
N LEU A 15 -15.40 23.64 18.96
CA LEU A 15 -15.23 23.01 17.64
C LEU A 15 -14.36 23.87 16.72
N ARG A 16 -14.62 25.19 16.66
CA ARG A 16 -13.80 26.11 15.87
C ARG A 16 -12.35 26.10 16.32
N VAL A 17 -12.10 26.11 17.63
CA VAL A 17 -10.73 26.05 18.17
C VAL A 17 -10.07 24.74 17.79
N TRP A 18 -10.79 23.62 17.90
CA TRP A 18 -10.28 22.29 17.53
C TRP A 18 -9.88 22.19 16.06
N ASP A 19 -10.65 22.78 15.15
CA ASP A 19 -10.31 22.85 13.72
C ASP A 19 -9.05 23.66 13.45
N LEU A 20 -8.73 24.63 14.33
CA LEU A 20 -7.55 25.48 14.20
C LEU A 20 -6.29 24.88 14.83
N LEU A 21 -6.39 23.98 15.80
CA LEU A 21 -5.25 23.41 16.52
C LEU A 21 -4.18 22.76 15.60
N PRO A 22 -4.53 21.98 14.54
CA PRO A 22 -3.52 21.40 13.67
C PRO A 22 -2.66 22.43 12.96
N TRP A 23 -3.24 23.57 12.57
CA TRP A 23 -2.53 24.68 11.92
C TRP A 23 -1.58 25.39 12.90
N ILE A 24 -1.96 25.45 14.18
CA ILE A 24 -1.11 25.99 15.25
C ILE A 24 0.10 25.08 15.46
N VAL A 25 -0.15 23.76 15.57
CA VAL A 25 0.90 22.75 15.79
C VAL A 25 1.87 22.67 14.61
N ASN A 26 1.36 22.76 13.38
CA ASN A 26 2.17 22.76 12.16
C ASN A 26 2.85 24.11 11.86
N GLY A 27 2.61 25.16 12.67
CA GLY A 27 3.21 26.48 12.48
C GLY A 27 2.65 27.27 11.28
N THR A 28 1.52 26.87 10.72
CA THR A 28 0.91 27.45 9.51
C THR A 28 -0.32 28.31 9.78
N ALA A 29 -0.72 28.45 11.06
CA ALA A 29 -1.83 29.31 11.45
C ALA A 29 -1.52 30.80 11.29
N SER A 30 -2.52 31.57 10.85
CA SER A 30 -2.47 33.03 10.81
C SER A 30 -2.37 33.64 12.21
N ASP A 31 -1.83 34.86 12.31
CA ASP A 31 -1.67 35.55 13.61
C ASP A 31 -3.01 35.78 14.33
N SER A 32 -4.10 35.99 13.58
CA SER A 32 -5.44 36.13 14.16
C SER A 32 -5.93 34.81 14.74
N ALA A 33 -5.78 33.70 14.00
CA ALA A 33 -6.18 32.37 14.46
C ALA A 33 -5.38 31.95 15.70
N ARG A 34 -4.09 32.31 15.76
CA ARG A 34 -3.23 32.05 16.92
C ARG A 34 -3.73 32.74 18.17
N ARG A 35 -4.03 34.04 18.08
CA ARG A 35 -4.59 34.82 19.21
C ARG A 35 -5.95 34.29 19.67
N ASP A 36 -6.83 33.94 18.73
CA ASP A 36 -8.17 33.43 19.05
C ASP A 36 -8.11 32.09 19.79
N VAL A 37 -7.22 31.18 19.36
CA VAL A 37 -6.98 29.90 20.04
C VAL A 37 -6.31 30.09 21.39
N GLU A 38 -5.29 30.94 21.50
CA GLU A 38 -4.58 31.21 22.75
C GLU A 38 -5.52 31.75 23.82
N ALA A 39 -6.37 32.72 23.47
CA ALA A 39 -7.35 33.30 24.39
C ALA A 39 -8.34 32.25 24.92
N HIS A 40 -8.79 31.32 24.08
CA HIS A 40 -9.71 30.27 24.50
C HIS A 40 -9.05 29.16 25.32
N VAL A 41 -7.81 28.79 24.98
CA VAL A 41 -7.04 27.74 25.68
C VAL A 41 -6.59 28.19 27.08
N SER A 42 -6.49 29.51 27.34
CA SER A 42 -6.32 30.03 28.71
C SER A 42 -7.51 29.69 29.61
N ASP A 43 -8.73 29.70 29.08
CA ASP A 43 -9.96 29.56 29.87
C ASP A 43 -10.51 28.12 29.86
N CYS A 44 -10.17 27.31 28.84
CA CYS A 44 -10.67 25.94 28.69
C CYS A 44 -9.59 24.86 28.85
N GLU A 45 -9.74 24.02 29.89
CA GLU A 45 -8.86 22.87 30.13
C GLU A 45 -8.95 21.80 29.03
N HIS A 46 -10.14 21.54 28.48
CA HIS A 46 -10.33 20.51 27.44
C HIS A 46 -9.58 20.85 26.15
N CYS A 47 -9.66 22.11 25.68
CA CYS A 47 -8.92 22.58 24.52
C CYS A 47 -7.39 22.59 24.77
N ARG A 48 -6.96 22.86 26.01
CA ARG A 48 -5.54 22.77 26.40
C ARG A 48 -5.01 21.34 26.36
N ALA A 49 -5.80 20.38 26.86
CA ALA A 49 -5.46 18.97 26.81
C ALA A 49 -5.35 18.47 25.37
N GLU A 50 -6.28 18.89 24.49
CA GLU A 50 -6.25 18.53 23.08
C GLU A 50 -5.04 19.14 22.35
N LEU A 51 -4.73 20.41 22.56
CA LEU A 51 -3.52 21.04 22.00
C LEU A 51 -2.25 20.28 22.42
N THR A 52 -2.14 19.94 23.71
CA THR A 52 -1.01 19.16 24.24
C THR A 52 -0.93 17.78 23.59
N ARG A 53 -2.07 17.11 23.35
CA ARG A 53 -2.14 15.81 22.68
C ARG A 53 -1.62 15.91 21.25
N GLN A 54 -2.05 16.91 20.49
CA GLN A 54 -1.61 17.11 19.12
C GLN A 54 -0.12 17.47 19.02
N GLN A 55 0.39 18.30 19.93
CA GLN A 55 1.83 18.61 20.01
C GLN A 55 2.68 17.36 20.25
N ARG A 56 2.22 16.43 21.11
CA ARG A 56 2.93 15.16 21.34
C ARG A 56 2.97 14.29 20.10
N VAL A 57 1.86 14.20 19.36
CA VAL A 57 1.81 13.45 18.09
C VAL A 57 2.77 14.05 17.07
N HIS A 58 2.74 15.37 16.90
CA HIS A 58 3.65 16.07 15.98
C HIS A 58 5.12 15.88 16.36
N ALA A 59 5.45 15.98 17.66
CA ALA A 59 6.81 15.73 18.14
C ALA A 59 7.25 14.27 17.88
N ALA A 60 6.38 13.29 18.10
CA ALA A 60 6.68 11.89 17.80
C ALA A 60 6.89 11.64 16.30
N MET A 61 6.09 12.28 15.44
CA MET A 61 6.25 12.18 13.98
C MET A 61 7.56 12.81 13.48
N ASN A 62 8.00 13.88 14.12
CA ASN A 62 9.21 14.60 13.71
C ASN A 62 10.49 14.17 14.45
N ALA A 63 10.39 13.35 15.49
CA ALA A 63 11.54 12.87 16.26
C ALA A 63 12.57 12.15 15.36
N ASP A 64 12.10 11.38 14.37
CA ASP A 64 12.97 10.71 13.40
C ASP A 64 13.52 11.65 12.33
N ALA A 65 12.81 12.74 12.03
CA ALA A 65 13.24 13.77 11.08
C ALA A 65 14.36 14.64 11.70
N ASP A 66 14.21 15.08 12.95
CA ASP A 66 15.21 15.88 13.66
C ASP A 66 16.53 15.12 13.87
N ALA A 67 16.47 13.79 14.01
CA ALA A 67 17.66 12.93 14.02
C ALA A 67 18.38 12.87 12.66
N GLN A 68 17.68 13.11 11.54
CA GLN A 68 18.23 13.09 10.18
C GLN A 68 18.75 14.46 9.69
N VAL A 69 18.38 15.56 10.37
CA VAL A 69 18.83 16.93 10.03
C VAL A 69 20.34 17.16 10.24
N ALA A 70 21.06 16.22 10.88
CA ALA A 70 22.53 16.25 10.94
C ALA A 70 23.22 15.88 9.61
N LEU A 71 22.47 15.39 8.61
CA LEU A 71 23.02 15.20 7.27
C LEU A 71 22.82 16.49 6.46
N PRO A 72 23.89 17.10 5.91
CA PRO A 72 23.74 18.27 5.05
C PRO A 72 23.02 17.86 3.77
N VAL A 73 21.70 18.03 3.77
CA VAL A 73 20.76 17.66 2.67
C VAL A 73 21.22 18.31 1.37
N GLU A 74 21.75 19.52 1.44
CA GLU A 74 22.31 20.27 0.32
C GLU A 74 23.46 19.51 -0.34
N ARG A 75 24.37 18.91 0.44
CA ARG A 75 25.45 18.06 -0.12
C ARG A 75 24.93 16.76 -0.71
N GLY A 76 23.84 16.22 -0.17
CA GLY A 76 23.18 15.05 -0.74
C GLY A 76 22.58 15.35 -2.11
N LEU A 77 21.90 16.49 -2.23
CA LEU A 77 21.33 16.97 -3.48
C LEU A 77 22.41 17.31 -4.51
N GLU A 78 23.47 18.02 -4.12
CA GLU A 78 24.60 18.34 -5.00
C GLU A 78 25.21 17.07 -5.61
N ARG A 79 25.47 16.04 -4.78
CA ARG A 79 25.99 14.75 -5.27
C ARG A 79 25.02 14.04 -6.21
N LEU A 80 23.72 14.11 -5.94
CA LEU A 80 22.71 13.50 -6.80
C LEU A 80 22.71 14.19 -8.17
N LEU A 81 22.69 15.52 -8.20
CA LEU A 81 22.73 16.30 -9.44
C LEU A 81 24.02 16.02 -10.24
N GLU A 82 25.17 15.98 -9.57
CA GLU A 82 26.45 15.64 -10.19
C GLU A 82 26.44 14.21 -10.78
N SER A 83 25.79 13.26 -10.11
CA SER A 83 25.64 11.90 -10.62
C SER A 83 24.78 11.85 -11.89
N VAL A 84 23.71 12.63 -11.94
CA VAL A 84 22.83 12.72 -13.13
C VAL A 84 23.59 13.32 -14.31
N ASP A 85 24.30 14.42 -14.10
CA ASP A 85 25.13 15.05 -15.13
C ASP A 85 26.21 14.11 -15.67
N ALA A 86 26.84 13.33 -14.77
CA ALA A 86 27.84 12.33 -15.16
C ALA A 86 27.23 11.21 -16.04
N HIS A 87 26.01 10.75 -15.72
CA HIS A 87 25.28 9.76 -16.52
C HIS A 87 24.93 10.30 -17.91
N GLU A 88 24.48 11.56 -18.02
CA GLU A 88 24.20 12.21 -19.31
C GLU A 88 25.46 12.37 -20.17
N GLN A 89 26.58 12.77 -19.57
CA GLN A 89 27.85 12.91 -20.27
C GLN A 89 28.38 11.56 -20.77
N GLN A 90 28.21 10.48 -20.00
CA GLN A 90 28.58 9.13 -20.44
C GLN A 90 27.72 8.69 -21.63
N ALA A 91 26.39 8.89 -21.57
CA ALA A 91 25.49 8.60 -22.70
C ALA A 91 25.89 9.37 -23.97
N ALA A 92 26.28 10.64 -23.84
CA ALA A 92 26.79 11.46 -24.94
C ALA A 92 28.18 11.03 -25.49
N ARG A 93 29.01 10.35 -24.68
CA ARG A 93 30.29 9.80 -25.14
C ARG A 93 30.09 8.49 -25.91
N TYR A 94 29.17 7.63 -25.48
CA TYR A 94 28.83 6.39 -26.20
C TYR A 94 28.27 6.65 -27.59
N THR A 95 27.50 7.73 -27.78
CA THR A 95 26.97 8.10 -29.10
C THR A 95 28.04 8.65 -30.06
N ARG A 96 29.10 9.30 -29.55
CA ARG A 96 30.20 9.84 -30.38
C ARG A 96 31.29 8.81 -30.73
N ALA A 97 31.44 7.74 -29.96
CA ALA A 97 32.46 6.72 -30.21
C ALA A 97 32.15 5.77 -31.39
N GLY A 98 31.02 5.94 -32.09
CA GLY A 98 30.55 5.11 -33.21
C GLY A 98 31.27 5.33 -34.56
N GLY A 99 32.54 5.75 -34.58
CA GLY A 99 33.30 6.01 -35.80
C GLY A 99 34.43 5.02 -36.01
N THR A 100 34.37 4.25 -37.11
CA THR A 100 35.43 3.42 -37.75
C THR A 100 35.50 1.90 -37.48
N GLY A 101 34.57 1.31 -36.72
CA GLY A 101 34.47 -0.17 -36.52
C GLY A 101 33.36 -0.89 -37.31
N ARG A 102 32.71 -0.20 -38.26
CA ARG A 102 31.31 -0.49 -38.66
C ARG A 102 31.07 -1.83 -39.37
N SER A 103 32.06 -2.43 -40.01
CA SER A 103 31.83 -3.68 -40.78
C SER A 103 31.78 -4.93 -39.89
N ARG A 104 32.73 -5.10 -38.95
CA ARG A 104 32.75 -6.30 -38.09
C ARG A 104 31.74 -6.23 -36.93
N TRP A 105 31.51 -5.03 -36.40
CA TRP A 105 30.53 -4.81 -35.34
C TRP A 105 29.08 -4.86 -35.84
N ALA A 106 28.81 -4.60 -37.13
CA ALA A 106 27.48 -4.77 -37.70
C ALA A 106 27.04 -6.25 -37.72
N TRP A 107 27.96 -7.17 -38.03
CA TRP A 107 27.67 -8.61 -37.99
C TRP A 107 27.46 -9.13 -36.56
N VAL A 108 28.28 -8.66 -35.60
CA VAL A 108 28.10 -8.98 -34.18
C VAL A 108 26.82 -8.35 -33.63
N ALA A 109 26.49 -7.11 -34.03
CA ALA A 109 25.26 -6.43 -33.64
C ALA A 109 24.01 -7.09 -34.24
N CYS A 110 24.06 -7.59 -35.48
CA CYS A 110 22.98 -8.39 -36.06
C CYS A 110 22.78 -9.71 -35.30
N GLY A 111 23.87 -10.39 -34.90
CA GLY A 111 23.79 -11.60 -34.08
C GLY A 111 23.16 -11.34 -32.71
N LEU A 112 23.61 -10.27 -32.04
CA LEU A 112 23.04 -9.84 -30.76
C LEU A 112 21.57 -9.39 -30.89
N ALA A 113 21.22 -8.66 -31.95
CA ALA A 113 19.84 -8.24 -32.20
C ALA A 113 18.90 -9.43 -32.41
N ALA A 114 19.36 -10.47 -33.13
CA ALA A 114 18.58 -11.69 -33.30
C ALA A 114 18.36 -12.42 -31.97
N MET A 115 19.38 -12.46 -31.11
CA MET A 115 19.28 -13.08 -29.78
C MET A 115 18.36 -12.30 -28.83
N VAL A 116 18.45 -10.96 -28.82
CA VAL A 116 17.55 -10.09 -28.05
C VAL A 116 16.11 -10.21 -28.51
N LEU A 117 15.85 -10.34 -29.82
CA LEU A 117 14.49 -10.56 -30.33
C LEU A 117 13.92 -11.92 -29.91
N LEU A 118 14.78 -12.95 -29.82
CA LEU A 118 14.40 -14.29 -29.36
C LEU A 118 14.11 -14.31 -27.85
N GLU A 119 14.93 -13.62 -27.05
CA GLU A 119 14.69 -13.43 -25.61
C GLU A 119 13.46 -12.56 -25.34
N ALA A 120 13.29 -11.45 -26.06
CA ALA A 120 12.11 -10.58 -25.94
C ALA A 120 10.83 -11.30 -26.37
N GLY A 121 10.88 -12.14 -27.41
CA GLY A 121 9.77 -13.00 -27.80
C GLY A 121 9.40 -14.02 -26.73
N GLY A 122 10.40 -14.64 -26.08
CA GLY A 122 10.20 -15.52 -24.93
C GLY A 122 9.60 -14.79 -23.72
N LEU A 123 10.06 -13.58 -23.44
CA LEU A 123 9.54 -12.76 -22.33
C LEU A 123 8.10 -12.27 -22.57
N VAL A 124 7.71 -12.01 -23.82
CA VAL A 124 6.32 -11.63 -24.16
C VAL A 124 5.38 -12.84 -24.09
N GLY A 125 5.85 -14.03 -24.50
CA GLY A 125 5.07 -15.27 -24.41
C GLY A 125 4.84 -15.74 -22.97
N LEU A 126 5.84 -15.59 -22.09
CA LEU A 126 5.74 -15.99 -20.67
C LEU A 126 5.22 -14.87 -19.76
N GLY A 127 5.48 -13.60 -20.08
CA GLY A 127 5.10 -12.44 -19.26
C GLY A 127 3.64 -11.99 -19.43
N THR A 128 2.94 -12.46 -20.47
CA THR A 128 1.50 -12.19 -20.64
C THR A 128 0.61 -12.99 -19.69
N SER A 129 1.10 -14.12 -19.15
CA SER A 129 0.34 -14.93 -18.18
C SER A 129 0.35 -14.37 -16.75
N HIS A 130 1.16 -13.35 -16.44
CA HIS A 130 1.31 -12.83 -15.08
C HIS A 130 1.23 -11.30 -14.99
N ARG A 131 0.53 -10.65 -15.91
CA ARG A 131 0.04 -9.28 -15.67
C ARG A 131 -1.14 -9.33 -14.72
N ASN A 132 -0.85 -9.56 -13.45
CA ASN A 132 -1.78 -9.25 -12.38
C ASN A 132 -1.79 -7.73 -12.25
N THR A 133 -2.64 -7.06 -13.03
CA THR A 133 -2.86 -5.64 -12.93
C THR A 133 -3.51 -5.40 -11.57
N SER A 134 -2.71 -5.05 -10.57
CA SER A 134 -3.23 -4.54 -9.30
C SER A 134 -3.88 -3.19 -9.59
N SER A 135 -5.14 -3.25 -10.01
CA SER A 135 -6.01 -2.09 -10.21
C SER A 135 -6.22 -1.45 -8.85
N TYR A 136 -5.66 -0.26 -8.65
CA TYR A 136 -5.90 0.52 -7.45
C TYR A 136 -7.40 0.84 -7.38
N HIS A 137 -8.08 0.38 -6.34
CA HIS A 137 -9.51 0.62 -6.14
C HIS A 137 -9.77 1.23 -4.78
N THR A 138 -10.70 2.19 -4.75
CA THR A 138 -11.10 2.91 -3.55
C THR A 138 -12.16 2.10 -2.80
N LEU A 139 -12.18 2.23 -1.47
CA LEU A 139 -13.12 1.54 -0.57
C LEU A 139 -14.61 1.82 -0.83
N SER A 140 -14.93 2.73 -1.75
CA SER A 140 -16.29 3.13 -2.13
C SER A 140 -16.78 2.49 -3.44
N SER A 141 -15.93 1.78 -4.18
CA SER A 141 -16.37 1.12 -5.41
C SER A 141 -17.18 -0.14 -5.09
N PRO A 142 -18.37 -0.32 -5.68
CA PRO A 142 -19.11 -1.57 -5.56
C PRO A 142 -18.31 -2.73 -6.17
N ASP A 143 -18.12 -3.78 -5.37
CA ASP A 143 -17.33 -4.97 -5.65
C ASP A 143 -17.99 -5.81 -6.76
N ALA A 144 -17.66 -5.50 -8.01
CA ALA A 144 -18.20 -6.19 -9.18
C ALA A 144 -17.04 -6.62 -10.09
N GLY A 145 -16.25 -7.61 -9.65
CA GLY A 145 -15.33 -8.26 -10.59
C GLY A 145 -14.16 -9.06 -10.03
N LEU A 146 -13.93 -9.12 -8.72
CA LEU A 146 -12.96 -10.09 -8.20
C LEU A 146 -13.61 -11.48 -8.06
N PRO A 147 -12.87 -12.58 -8.26
CA PRO A 147 -13.21 -13.83 -7.60
C PRO A 147 -13.16 -13.51 -6.10
N GLN A 148 -14.34 -13.31 -5.52
CA GLN A 148 -14.47 -12.97 -4.12
C GLN A 148 -13.75 -14.07 -3.33
N ALA A 149 -12.95 -13.69 -2.34
CA ALA A 149 -12.44 -14.68 -1.42
C ALA A 149 -13.67 -15.28 -0.73
N GLU A 150 -14.04 -16.50 -1.10
CA GLU A 150 -15.22 -17.20 -0.58
C GLU A 150 -14.86 -17.98 0.69
N ILE A 151 -13.58 -18.30 0.89
CA ILE A 151 -13.10 -19.11 2.02
C ILE A 151 -11.81 -18.54 2.60
N ARG A 152 -11.76 -18.36 3.92
CA ARG A 152 -10.55 -18.03 4.69
C ARG A 152 -9.97 -19.28 5.31
N LEU A 153 -8.67 -19.49 5.12
CA LEU A 153 -7.95 -20.68 5.55
C LEU A 153 -6.73 -20.29 6.41
N VAL A 154 -6.60 -20.89 7.59
CA VAL A 154 -5.37 -20.87 8.39
C VAL A 154 -4.78 -22.26 8.40
N VAL A 155 -3.57 -22.39 7.88
CA VAL A 155 -2.81 -23.64 7.85
C VAL A 155 -1.79 -23.70 8.97
N ASP A 156 -1.43 -24.92 9.38
CA ASP A 156 -0.36 -25.15 10.33
C ASP A 156 1.00 -24.75 9.73
N PRO A 157 1.90 -24.08 10.49
CA PRO A 157 3.24 -23.71 10.02
C PRO A 157 4.13 -24.90 9.63
N SER A 158 3.80 -26.13 10.04
CA SER A 158 4.47 -27.36 9.62
C SER A 158 3.97 -27.89 8.25
N MET A 159 2.94 -27.29 7.66
CA MET A 159 2.41 -27.70 6.37
C MET A 159 3.32 -27.21 5.23
N THR A 160 3.86 -28.14 4.44
CA THR A 160 4.65 -27.78 3.27
C THR A 160 3.78 -27.20 2.16
N ALA A 161 4.30 -26.18 1.46
CA ALA A 161 3.62 -25.52 0.36
C ALA A 161 3.10 -26.50 -0.72
N GLY A 162 3.83 -27.59 -0.98
CA GLY A 162 3.41 -28.63 -1.91
C GLY A 162 2.18 -29.44 -1.46
N LYS A 163 2.02 -29.69 -0.15
CA LYS A 163 0.81 -30.35 0.39
C LYS A 163 -0.39 -29.42 0.35
N LEU A 164 -0.18 -28.13 0.64
CA LEU A 164 -1.22 -27.10 0.53
C LEU A 164 -1.69 -26.96 -0.92
N GLN A 165 -0.76 -26.89 -1.87
CA GLN A 165 -1.09 -26.79 -3.29
C GLN A 165 -1.84 -28.03 -3.80
N ALA A 166 -1.44 -29.24 -3.39
CA ALA A 166 -2.15 -30.48 -3.77
C ALA A 166 -3.61 -30.51 -3.26
N LEU A 167 -3.83 -29.99 -2.05
CA LEU A 167 -5.16 -29.88 -1.45
C LEU A 167 -6.01 -28.86 -2.23
N LEU A 168 -5.46 -27.68 -2.51
CA LEU A 168 -6.16 -26.62 -3.25
C LEU A 168 -6.50 -27.05 -4.68
N VAL A 169 -5.60 -27.77 -5.37
CA VAL A 169 -5.86 -28.31 -6.72
C VAL A 169 -6.96 -29.37 -6.69
N ALA A 170 -7.00 -30.24 -5.68
CA ALA A 170 -8.04 -31.26 -5.54
C ALA A 170 -9.43 -30.67 -5.31
N LEU A 171 -9.51 -29.50 -4.67
CA LEU A 171 -10.75 -28.77 -4.41
C LEU A 171 -11.01 -27.63 -5.40
N HIS A 172 -10.23 -27.53 -6.49
CA HIS A 172 -10.35 -26.44 -7.47
C HIS A 172 -10.34 -25.02 -6.85
N LEU A 173 -9.59 -24.83 -5.76
CA LEU A 173 -9.45 -23.56 -5.05
C LEU A 173 -8.16 -22.84 -5.46
N GLN A 174 -8.22 -21.52 -5.55
CA GLN A 174 -7.08 -20.64 -5.83
C GLN A 174 -6.81 -19.71 -4.65
N ILE A 175 -5.54 -19.44 -4.38
CA ILE A 175 -5.16 -18.39 -3.43
C ILE A 175 -5.35 -17.03 -4.11
N VAL A 176 -6.35 -16.27 -3.66
CA VAL A 176 -6.66 -14.91 -4.15
C VAL A 176 -5.86 -13.86 -3.39
N ALA A 177 -5.58 -14.09 -2.10
CA ALA A 177 -4.65 -13.27 -1.32
C ALA A 177 -3.77 -14.14 -0.42
N GLY A 178 -2.51 -13.74 -0.31
CA GLY A 178 -1.48 -14.42 0.48
C GLY A 178 -1.72 -14.32 1.99
N PRO A 179 -0.84 -14.95 2.79
CA PRO A 179 -0.96 -14.92 4.24
C PRO A 179 -0.81 -13.48 4.74
N ASN A 180 -1.84 -12.97 5.40
CA ASN A 180 -1.74 -11.71 6.15
C ASN A 180 -0.82 -11.89 7.37
N GLU A 181 -0.55 -10.81 8.11
CA GLU A 181 0.29 -10.84 9.33
C GLU A 181 -0.18 -11.89 10.37
N ASP A 182 -1.47 -12.26 10.34
CA ASP A 182 -2.08 -13.30 11.17
C ASP A 182 -2.02 -14.74 10.57
N GLY A 183 -1.36 -14.93 9.42
CA GLY A 183 -1.23 -16.24 8.75
C GLY A 183 -2.49 -16.74 8.03
N VAL A 184 -3.42 -15.83 7.71
CA VAL A 184 -4.70 -16.16 7.05
C VAL A 184 -4.57 -16.09 5.54
N TYR A 185 -4.86 -17.19 4.85
CA TYR A 185 -4.96 -17.28 3.39
C TYR A 185 -6.40 -17.00 2.93
N SER A 186 -6.55 -16.20 1.89
CA SER A 186 -7.86 -15.96 1.25
C SER A 186 -7.96 -16.80 -0.02
N LEU A 187 -8.93 -17.70 -0.07
CA LEU A 187 -9.17 -18.62 -1.19
C LEU A 187 -10.40 -18.19 -1.98
N GLY A 188 -10.29 -18.24 -3.30
CA GLY A 188 -11.39 -18.12 -4.25
C GLY A 188 -11.59 -19.42 -5.02
N VAL A 189 -12.80 -19.63 -5.52
CA VAL A 189 -13.17 -20.82 -6.27
C VAL A 189 -12.85 -20.64 -7.76
N ILE A 190 -12.30 -21.69 -8.40
CA ILE A 190 -12.14 -21.73 -9.86
C ILE A 190 -13.29 -22.52 -10.47
N GLY A 191 -14.27 -21.83 -11.04
CA GLY A 191 -15.33 -22.41 -11.89
C GLY A 191 -16.74 -22.33 -11.29
N PRO A 192 -17.79 -22.37 -12.14
CA PRO A 192 -19.18 -22.26 -11.68
C PRO A 192 -19.69 -23.57 -11.05
N GLY A 193 -20.44 -23.48 -9.95
CA GLY A 193 -21.19 -24.59 -9.36
C GLY A 193 -20.55 -25.31 -8.16
N HIS A 194 -19.59 -24.68 -7.48
CA HIS A 194 -19.07 -25.18 -6.20
C HIS A 194 -20.02 -24.82 -5.04
N ASP A 195 -20.01 -25.69 -4.04
CA ASP A 195 -20.81 -25.57 -2.83
C ASP A 195 -19.87 -25.20 -1.69
N ILE A 196 -19.80 -23.90 -1.39
CA ILE A 196 -18.88 -23.30 -0.41
C ILE A 196 -18.94 -24.03 0.94
N GLU A 197 -20.11 -24.54 1.34
CA GLU A 197 -20.26 -25.29 2.59
C GLU A 197 -19.58 -26.66 2.53
N LYS A 198 -19.68 -27.37 1.41
CA LYS A 198 -19.00 -28.66 1.20
C LYS A 198 -17.49 -28.48 1.11
N ASP A 199 -17.03 -27.44 0.43
CA ASP A 199 -15.60 -27.16 0.28
C ASP A 199 -14.97 -26.74 1.61
N THR A 200 -15.68 -25.93 2.39
CA THR A 200 -15.29 -25.57 3.77
C THR A 200 -15.25 -26.80 4.68
N ALA A 201 -16.23 -27.71 4.56
CA ALA A 201 -16.26 -28.95 5.35
C ALA A 201 -15.11 -29.90 4.98
N ALA A 202 -14.80 -30.03 3.69
CA ALA A 202 -13.67 -30.83 3.20
C ALA A 202 -12.32 -30.24 3.66
N LEU A 203 -12.16 -28.92 3.62
CA LEU A 203 -10.98 -28.23 4.15
C LEU A 203 -10.83 -28.43 5.67
N ARG A 204 -11.93 -28.39 6.42
CA ARG A 204 -11.91 -28.63 7.88
C ARG A 204 -11.54 -30.07 8.24
N ALA A 205 -11.90 -31.03 7.39
CA ALA A 205 -11.56 -32.44 7.58
C ALA A 205 -10.10 -32.76 7.17
N ALA A 206 -9.40 -31.83 6.50
CA ALA A 206 -8.06 -32.07 6.00
C ALA A 206 -6.97 -31.92 7.11
N PRO A 207 -6.00 -32.85 7.17
CA PRO A 207 -4.92 -32.78 8.15
C PRO A 207 -3.97 -31.61 7.86
N GLY A 208 -3.73 -30.77 8.87
CA GLY A 208 -2.88 -29.58 8.78
C GLY A 208 -3.63 -28.26 8.63
N VAL A 209 -4.96 -28.30 8.61
CA VAL A 209 -5.81 -27.11 8.58
C VAL A 209 -6.26 -26.76 10.01
N ARG A 210 -5.92 -25.56 10.48
CA ARG A 210 -6.24 -25.12 11.85
C ARG A 210 -7.58 -24.38 11.91
N PHE A 211 -7.90 -23.61 10.87
CA PHE A 211 -9.14 -22.83 10.83
C PHE A 211 -9.62 -22.65 9.40
N VAL A 212 -10.93 -22.79 9.19
CA VAL A 212 -11.60 -22.54 7.91
C VAL A 212 -12.94 -21.88 8.17
N GLU A 213 -13.17 -20.74 7.54
CA GLU A 213 -14.43 -20.01 7.63
C GLU A 213 -14.84 -19.51 6.23
N PRO A 214 -16.13 -19.61 5.87
CA PRO A 214 -16.64 -18.94 4.68
C PRO A 214 -16.55 -17.42 4.87
N ALA A 215 -16.06 -16.69 3.88
CA ALA A 215 -16.04 -15.24 3.95
C ALA A 215 -17.46 -14.69 3.76
N ASP A 216 -17.87 -13.71 4.58
CA ASP A 216 -19.23 -13.14 4.65
C ASP A 216 -19.73 -12.39 3.39
N GLY A 217 -19.16 -12.64 2.20
CA GLY A 217 -19.64 -12.08 0.93
C GLY A 217 -21.04 -12.56 0.50
N SER A 218 -21.54 -13.67 1.06
CA SER A 218 -22.79 -14.32 0.63
C SER A 218 -24.01 -14.08 1.55
N ARG A 219 -23.89 -13.26 2.61
CA ARG A 219 -24.98 -13.06 3.60
C ARG A 219 -25.84 -11.81 3.36
N ASN A 220 -25.72 -11.15 2.20
CA ASN A 220 -26.50 -9.96 1.84
C ASN A 220 -27.26 -10.15 0.51
N ALA A 221 -28.00 -11.25 0.38
CA ALA A 221 -29.05 -11.37 -0.63
C ALA A 221 -30.14 -12.32 -0.12
N GLN A 222 -31.00 -11.82 0.77
CA GLN A 222 -32.29 -12.44 1.04
C GLN A 222 -33.37 -11.35 1.07
#